data_AF-A0A286EPX9-F1
#
_entry.id   AF-A0A286EPX9-F1
#
_cell.length_a   1.000
_cell.length_b   1.000
_cell.length_c   1.000
_cell.angle_alpha   90.00
_cell.angle_beta   90.00
_cell.angle_gamma   90.00
#
_symmetry.space_group_name_H-M   'P 1'
#
loop_
_entity.id
_entity.type
_entity.pdbx_description
1 polymer ?
#
loop_
_entity_poly.entity_id
_entity_poly.type
_entity_poly.pdbx_seq_one_letter_code
_entity_poly.pdbx_strand_id
1 'polypeptide(L)'
;MSDGAVTAPRRTPSVSEIQAALQAAREGLFAAAGAPSGDRLPAATEAQAPVLHRRAAVPAAPLSGTAGQSTVGLMSVHGGAGARTLAAVLPGTHYIGGGWPTDWPRPVLLVCRSNYRGYAAAQEFARAYRDDEALRACVELAGVVVVADCPGRMPAPLRRLERLVSGALPVVGHVPWMPEWRLGPPDPAALAPEWVSKLTAAVAAAQ
;
A
#
# COMPACT_ATOMS: atom_id res chain seq x y z
N MET A 1 16.80 32.40 34.54
CA MET A 1 17.27 31.01 34.38
C MET A 1 16.15 30.25 33.67
N SER A 2 16.28 30.06 32.36
CA SER A 2 15.31 29.28 31.57
C SER A 2 16.08 28.18 30.86
N ASP A 3 15.75 26.96 31.25
CA ASP A 3 16.42 25.73 30.85
C ASP A 3 15.93 25.30 29.46
N GLY A 4 16.86 25.24 28.50
CA GLY A 4 16.59 24.87 27.12
C GLY A 4 16.57 23.35 26.99
N ALA A 5 15.39 22.77 26.81
CA ALA A 5 15.25 21.34 26.52
C ALA A 5 15.82 21.00 25.13
N VAL A 6 17.12 20.68 25.10
CA VAL A 6 17.81 20.11 23.94
C VAL A 6 17.21 18.73 23.69
N THR A 7 16.46 18.60 22.60
CA THR A 7 15.95 17.30 22.14
C THR A 7 17.13 16.49 21.63
N ALA A 8 17.46 15.39 22.31
CA ALA A 8 18.55 14.50 21.94
C ALA A 8 18.40 13.99 20.49
N PRO A 9 19.51 13.78 19.74
CA PRO A 9 19.45 13.28 18.37
C PRO A 9 18.80 11.89 18.35
N ARG A 10 17.87 11.68 17.40
CA ARG A 10 17.28 10.36 17.18
C ARG A 10 18.37 9.40 16.71
N ARG A 11 18.71 8.44 17.57
CA ARG A 11 19.63 7.35 17.25
C ARG A 11 19.06 6.51 16.11
N THR A 12 19.88 6.20 15.11
CA THR A 12 19.56 5.21 14.08
C THR A 12 19.71 3.82 14.70
N PRO A 13 18.66 2.99 14.69
CA PRO A 13 18.75 1.64 15.25
C PRO A 13 19.70 0.78 14.41
N SER A 14 20.42 -0.12 15.06
CA SER A 14 21.28 -1.09 14.39
C SER A 14 20.47 -2.13 13.62
N VAL A 15 21.09 -2.81 12.67
CA VAL A 15 20.48 -3.93 11.93
C VAL A 15 19.96 -5.02 12.88
N SER A 16 20.67 -5.28 13.98
CA SER A 16 20.24 -6.23 15.01
C SER A 16 19.01 -5.77 15.78
N GLU A 17 18.86 -4.46 16.04
CA GLU A 17 17.67 -3.89 16.68
C GLU A 17 16.45 -3.95 15.74
N ILE A 18 16.67 -3.77 14.44
CA ILE A 18 15.64 -3.92 13.40
C ILE A 18 15.19 -5.39 13.32
N GLN A 19 16.12 -6.34 13.29
CA GLN A 19 15.82 -7.78 13.24
C GLN A 19 15.09 -8.27 14.50
N ALA A 20 15.48 -7.78 15.69
CA ALA A 20 14.80 -8.10 16.94
C ALA A 20 13.37 -7.55 16.97
N ALA A 21 13.15 -6.33 16.45
CA ALA A 21 11.82 -5.74 16.34
C ALA A 21 10.91 -6.51 15.36
N LEU A 22 11.47 -6.98 14.24
CA LEU A 22 10.75 -7.83 13.27
C LEU A 22 10.38 -9.20 13.86
N GLN A 23 11.28 -9.80 14.65
CA GLN A 23 11.02 -11.05 15.35
C GLN A 23 9.93 -10.90 16.44
N ALA A 24 9.99 -9.83 17.24
CA ALA A 24 8.97 -9.52 18.25
C ALA A 24 7.59 -9.23 17.61
N ALA A 25 7.57 -8.60 16.43
CA ALA A 25 6.36 -8.42 15.64
C ALA A 25 5.76 -9.75 15.17
N ARG A 26 6.62 -10.72 14.80
CA ARG A 26 6.22 -12.07 14.38
C ARG A 26 5.67 -12.92 15.54
N GLU A 27 6.10 -12.64 16.77
CA GLU A 27 5.69 -13.35 18.00
C GLU A 27 4.46 -12.71 18.69
N GLY A 28 3.85 -11.68 18.09
CA GLY A 28 2.58 -11.12 18.58
C GLY A 28 2.71 -10.22 19.82
N LEU A 29 3.92 -9.76 20.15
CA LEU A 29 4.19 -8.97 21.35
C LEU A 29 4.11 -7.45 21.11
N PHE A 30 3.02 -6.96 20.50
CA PHE A 30 2.67 -5.54 20.59
C PHE A 30 1.39 -5.35 21.39
N ALA A 31 1.51 -4.55 22.47
CA ALA A 31 0.37 -3.99 23.17
C ALA A 31 -0.54 -3.27 22.17
N ALA A 32 -1.83 -3.59 22.21
CA ALA A 32 -2.86 -2.89 21.46
C ALA A 32 -2.74 -1.38 21.73
N ALA A 33 -2.25 -0.62 20.76
CA ALA A 33 -2.24 0.82 20.84
C ALA A 33 -3.69 1.29 20.91
N GLY A 34 -4.11 1.74 22.10
CA GLY A 34 -5.44 2.28 22.36
C GLY A 34 -5.83 3.32 21.31
N ALA A 35 -7.06 3.19 20.82
CA ALA A 35 -7.62 4.14 19.87
C ALA A 35 -7.59 5.56 20.46
N PRO A 36 -7.04 6.57 19.77
CA PRO A 36 -7.22 7.94 20.19
C PRO A 36 -8.69 8.34 19.97
N SER A 37 -9.38 8.64 21.06
CA SER A 37 -10.62 9.41 21.05
C SER A 37 -10.33 10.85 20.63
N GLY A 38 -11.13 11.40 19.71
CA GLY A 38 -11.20 12.84 19.43
C GLY A 38 -10.59 13.30 18.11
N ASP A 39 -11.29 13.08 17.00
CA ASP A 39 -12.01 14.12 16.23
C ASP A 39 -12.58 13.42 15.00
N ARG A 40 -13.91 13.36 14.92
CA ARG A 40 -14.61 12.61 13.87
C ARG A 40 -14.52 13.43 12.57
N LEU A 41 -13.54 13.11 11.73
CA LEU A 41 -13.51 13.56 10.34
C LEU A 41 -14.86 13.18 9.68
N PRO A 42 -15.46 14.06 8.86
CA PRO A 42 -16.76 13.81 8.27
C PRO A 42 -16.74 12.49 7.49
N ALA A 43 -17.77 11.67 7.72
CA ALA A 43 -17.94 10.40 7.05
C ALA A 43 -17.95 10.62 5.54
N ALA A 44 -16.98 10.01 4.84
CA ALA A 44 -16.94 10.02 3.41
C ALA A 44 -18.23 9.37 2.87
N THR A 45 -18.93 10.09 2.00
CA THR A 45 -20.15 9.63 1.30
C THR A 45 -19.96 8.24 0.71
N GLU A 46 -21.01 7.41 0.83
CA GLU A 46 -21.13 5.97 0.52
C GLU A 46 -20.83 5.54 -0.93
N ALA A 47 -19.66 5.85 -1.48
CA ALA A 47 -19.20 5.24 -2.73
C ALA A 47 -18.34 4.01 -2.41
N GLN A 48 -18.99 2.91 -1.97
CA GLN A 48 -18.44 1.57 -1.70
C GLN A 48 -17.59 1.45 -0.43
N ALA A 49 -18.23 0.87 0.61
CA ALA A 49 -17.56 0.23 1.73
C ALA A 49 -16.52 -0.78 1.21
N PRO A 50 -15.36 -0.92 1.86
CA PRO A 50 -14.34 -1.84 1.41
C PRO A 50 -14.89 -3.27 1.47
N VAL A 51 -14.72 -4.00 0.38
CA VAL A 51 -15.19 -5.37 0.23
C VAL A 51 -14.22 -6.34 0.90
N LEU A 52 -13.92 -6.09 2.18
CA LEU A 52 -12.86 -6.73 2.98
C LEU A 52 -12.97 -8.25 3.05
N HIS A 53 -14.15 -8.82 2.78
CA HIS A 53 -14.41 -10.26 2.81
C HIS A 53 -14.76 -10.84 1.44
N ARG A 54 -14.79 -10.02 0.38
CA ARG A 54 -15.11 -10.50 -0.96
C ARG A 54 -13.89 -11.21 -1.53
N ARG A 55 -14.05 -12.51 -1.81
CA ARG A 55 -13.17 -13.21 -2.74
C ARG A 55 -13.67 -13.04 -4.17
N ALA A 56 -12.75 -12.86 -5.12
CA ALA A 56 -13.10 -12.67 -6.53
C ALA A 56 -12.08 -13.36 -7.44
N ALA A 57 -12.57 -13.84 -8.58
CA ALA A 57 -11.70 -14.30 -9.65
C ALA A 57 -10.88 -13.12 -10.20
N VAL A 58 -9.64 -13.40 -10.56
CA VAL A 58 -8.77 -12.40 -11.20
C VAL A 58 -9.36 -12.02 -12.57
N PRO A 59 -9.51 -10.72 -12.88
CA PRO A 59 -10.00 -10.28 -14.19
C PRO A 59 -9.14 -10.83 -15.33
N ALA A 60 -9.78 -11.42 -16.35
CA ALA A 60 -9.12 -12.26 -17.36
C ALA A 60 -8.27 -11.51 -18.44
N ALA A 61 -7.80 -10.28 -18.21
CA ALA A 61 -7.06 -9.55 -19.24
C ALA A 61 -5.90 -8.69 -18.70
N PRO A 62 -4.66 -8.88 -19.21
CA PRO A 62 -3.60 -7.91 -19.01
C PRO A 62 -3.83 -6.69 -19.91
N LEU A 63 -3.56 -5.50 -19.39
CA LEU A 63 -3.71 -4.25 -20.17
C LEU A 63 -2.48 -3.93 -21.02
N SER A 64 -1.36 -4.59 -20.77
CA SER A 64 -0.19 -4.71 -21.64
C SER A 64 0.74 -5.77 -21.03
N GLY A 65 1.04 -6.83 -21.78
CA GLY A 65 1.93 -7.93 -21.36
C GLY A 65 1.24 -9.29 -21.28
N THR A 66 1.92 -10.36 -21.68
CA THR A 66 1.40 -11.73 -21.62
C THR A 66 1.22 -12.13 -20.15
N ALA A 67 0.02 -12.52 -19.73
CA ALA A 67 -0.32 -12.86 -18.33
C ALA A 67 0.60 -13.92 -17.66
N GLY A 68 1.41 -14.64 -18.46
CA GLY A 68 2.44 -15.57 -17.99
C GLY A 68 3.71 -14.91 -17.41
N GLN A 69 3.94 -13.60 -17.62
CA GLN A 69 5.14 -12.88 -17.14
C GLN A 69 4.89 -11.97 -15.94
N SER A 70 3.63 -11.77 -15.52
CA SER A 70 3.34 -10.95 -14.34
C SER A 70 3.70 -11.72 -13.07
N THR A 71 4.60 -11.18 -12.27
CA THR A 71 5.13 -11.76 -11.04
C THR A 71 4.42 -11.22 -9.78
N VAL A 72 3.71 -10.09 -9.87
CA VAL A 72 3.02 -9.46 -8.73
C VAL A 72 1.61 -8.99 -9.09
N GLY A 73 0.64 -9.21 -8.20
CA GLY A 73 -0.74 -8.74 -8.32
C GLY A 73 -0.96 -7.39 -7.66
N LEU A 74 -1.62 -6.46 -8.35
CA LEU A 74 -2.03 -5.15 -7.85
C LEU A 74 -3.53 -5.16 -7.55
N MET A 75 -3.88 -5.03 -6.27
CA MET A 75 -5.27 -5.01 -5.81
C MET A 75 -5.68 -3.60 -5.40
N SER A 76 -6.75 -3.07 -5.99
CA SER A 76 -7.33 -1.79 -5.58
C SER A 76 -8.07 -1.91 -4.25
N VAL A 77 -7.74 -1.09 -3.24
CA VAL A 77 -8.50 -1.07 -1.98
C VAL A 77 -9.76 -0.20 -2.06
N HIS A 78 -9.90 0.61 -3.12
CA HIS A 78 -11.09 1.42 -3.41
C HIS A 78 -11.21 1.70 -4.92
N GLY A 79 -12.39 2.16 -5.36
CA GLY A 79 -12.59 2.65 -6.72
C GLY A 79 -11.66 3.82 -7.04
N GLY A 80 -10.96 3.78 -8.18
CA GLY A 80 -10.04 4.85 -8.60
C GLY A 80 -8.68 4.87 -7.89
N ALA A 81 -8.28 3.78 -7.22
CA ALA A 81 -6.98 3.67 -6.55
C ALA A 81 -5.77 3.77 -7.49
N GLY A 82 -5.94 3.48 -8.78
CA GLY A 82 -4.87 3.56 -9.79
C GLY A 82 -4.18 2.22 -10.09
N ALA A 83 -4.57 1.10 -9.47
CA ALA A 83 -3.96 -0.21 -9.71
C ALA A 83 -3.96 -0.61 -11.20
N ARG A 84 -5.07 -0.35 -11.90
CA ARG A 84 -5.23 -0.62 -13.33
C ARG A 84 -4.26 0.20 -14.19
N THR A 85 -4.06 1.46 -13.84
CA THR A 85 -3.13 2.39 -14.49
C THR A 85 -1.69 1.93 -14.26
N LEU A 86 -1.34 1.56 -13.02
CA LEU A 86 -0.01 1.04 -12.67
C LEU A 86 0.28 -0.27 -13.41
N ALA A 87 -0.68 -1.19 -13.47
CA ALA A 87 -0.53 -2.45 -14.21
C ALA A 87 -0.28 -2.27 -15.71
N ALA A 88 -0.72 -1.14 -16.29
CA ALA A 88 -0.47 -0.84 -17.70
C ALA A 88 0.94 -0.33 -17.98
N VAL A 89 1.64 0.20 -16.97
CA VAL A 89 2.93 0.88 -17.15
C VAL A 89 4.09 0.28 -16.36
N LEU A 90 3.82 -0.60 -15.40
CA LEU A 90 4.84 -1.31 -14.62
C LEU A 90 4.97 -2.76 -15.11
N PRO A 91 6.10 -3.11 -15.75
CA PRO A 91 6.38 -4.49 -16.13
C PRO A 91 6.32 -5.44 -14.94
N GLY A 92 5.92 -6.70 -15.17
CA GLY A 92 5.85 -7.72 -14.13
C GLY A 92 4.66 -7.58 -13.17
N THR A 93 3.77 -6.61 -13.38
CA THR A 93 2.58 -6.43 -12.54
C THR A 93 1.29 -6.86 -13.26
N HIS A 94 0.23 -7.15 -12.50
CA HIS A 94 -1.10 -7.48 -13.04
C HIS A 94 -2.20 -6.88 -12.19
N TYR A 95 -3.24 -6.31 -12.80
CA TYR A 95 -4.40 -5.83 -12.04
C TYR A 95 -5.31 -6.98 -11.66
N ILE A 96 -5.45 -7.26 -10.35
CA ILE A 96 -6.22 -8.41 -9.84
C ILE A 96 -7.60 -8.05 -9.29
N GLY A 97 -8.10 -6.84 -9.54
CA GLY A 97 -9.41 -6.40 -9.06
C GLY A 97 -9.34 -5.64 -7.74
N GLY A 98 -10.43 -5.67 -6.97
CA GLY A 98 -10.55 -4.99 -5.67
C GLY A 98 -11.12 -5.88 -4.56
N GLY A 99 -11.06 -7.20 -4.75
CA GLY A 99 -11.38 -8.21 -3.73
C GLY A 99 -10.25 -9.23 -3.68
N TRP A 100 -10.16 -9.97 -2.57
CA TRP A 100 -9.10 -10.96 -2.37
C TRP A 100 -9.12 -12.01 -3.49
N PRO A 101 -7.99 -12.32 -4.12
CA PRO A 101 -7.99 -13.27 -5.23
C PRO A 101 -8.32 -14.69 -4.77
N THR A 102 -9.03 -15.45 -5.61
CA THR A 102 -9.29 -16.88 -5.41
C THR A 102 -8.14 -17.77 -5.88
N ASP A 103 -7.42 -17.32 -6.90
CA ASP A 103 -6.54 -18.13 -7.74
C ASP A 103 -5.33 -17.32 -8.22
N TRP A 104 -4.63 -16.68 -7.27
CA TRP A 104 -3.41 -15.90 -7.54
C TRP A 104 -2.27 -16.36 -6.63
N PRO A 105 -1.40 -17.27 -7.09
CA PRO A 105 -0.34 -17.87 -6.27
C PRO A 105 0.89 -16.97 -6.11
N ARG A 106 0.76 -15.68 -6.48
CA ARG A 106 1.85 -14.72 -6.52
C ARG A 106 1.63 -13.64 -5.46
N PRO A 107 2.69 -12.94 -5.05
CA PRO A 107 2.59 -11.80 -4.15
C PRO A 107 1.57 -10.76 -4.60
N VAL A 108 0.87 -10.18 -3.63
CA VAL A 108 -0.14 -9.13 -3.81
C VAL A 108 0.32 -7.84 -3.14
N LEU A 109 0.23 -6.74 -3.88
CA LEU A 109 0.35 -5.39 -3.36
C LEU A 109 -1.02 -4.72 -3.36
N LEU A 110 -1.41 -4.15 -2.22
CA LEU A 110 -2.51 -3.21 -2.17
C LEU A 110 -2.15 -1.95 -2.95
N VAL A 111 -3.13 -1.31 -3.56
CA VAL A 111 -2.97 0.01 -4.17
C VAL A 111 -4.01 0.94 -3.59
N CYS A 112 -3.56 2.08 -3.09
CA CYS A 112 -4.41 3.14 -2.56
C CYS A 112 -3.91 4.51 -3.00
N ARG A 113 -4.74 5.54 -2.80
CA ARG A 113 -4.30 6.93 -2.94
C ARG A 113 -3.83 7.53 -1.63
N SER A 114 -2.97 8.55 -1.70
CA SER A 114 -2.49 9.33 -0.54
C SER A 114 -3.55 10.26 0.08
N ASN A 115 -4.79 9.81 0.18
CA ASN A 115 -5.88 10.53 0.83
C ASN A 115 -6.46 9.72 1.99
N TYR A 116 -7.34 10.35 2.78
CA TYR A 116 -7.94 9.72 3.95
C TYR A 116 -8.59 8.36 3.63
N ARG A 117 -9.43 8.32 2.59
CA ARG A 117 -10.15 7.10 2.17
C ARG A 117 -9.17 6.00 1.76
N GLY A 118 -8.11 6.36 1.04
CA GLY A 118 -7.09 5.43 0.57
C GLY A 118 -6.32 4.77 1.72
N TYR A 119 -5.80 5.58 2.65
CA TYR A 119 -5.09 5.04 3.81
C TYR A 119 -6.00 4.26 4.76
N ALA A 120 -7.23 4.75 5.02
CA ALA A 120 -8.20 4.04 5.86
C ALA A 120 -8.53 2.66 5.28
N ALA A 121 -8.86 2.59 3.98
CA ALA A 121 -9.14 1.32 3.31
C ALA A 121 -7.91 0.39 3.31
N ALA A 122 -6.71 0.90 3.04
CA ALA A 122 -5.49 0.09 3.09
C ALA A 122 -5.25 -0.49 4.50
N GLN A 123 -5.49 0.29 5.55
CA GLN A 123 -5.40 -0.18 6.93
C GLN A 123 -6.43 -1.28 7.23
N GLU A 124 -7.66 -1.13 6.74
CA GLU A 124 -8.70 -2.13 6.93
C GLU A 124 -8.38 -3.44 6.20
N PHE A 125 -7.87 -3.38 4.97
CA PHE A 125 -7.40 -4.57 4.25
C PHE A 125 -6.21 -5.25 4.97
N ALA A 126 -5.25 -4.48 5.49
CA ALA A 126 -4.13 -5.03 6.25
C ALA A 126 -4.59 -5.70 7.56
N ARG A 127 -5.58 -5.12 8.25
CA ARG A 127 -6.21 -5.74 9.43
C ARG A 127 -6.96 -7.03 9.07
N ALA A 128 -7.80 -6.99 8.04
CA ALA A 128 -8.54 -8.16 7.56
C ALA A 128 -7.59 -9.31 7.19
N TYR A 129 -6.48 -9.02 6.51
CA TYR A 129 -5.44 -10.00 6.21
C TYR A 129 -4.80 -10.58 7.47
N ARG A 130 -4.41 -9.74 8.42
CA ARG A 130 -3.78 -10.21 9.67
C ARG A 130 -4.71 -11.12 10.47
N ASP A 131 -5.98 -10.72 10.56
CA ASP A 131 -6.97 -11.34 11.45
C ASP A 131 -7.58 -12.63 10.83
N ASP A 132 -7.43 -12.86 9.51
CA ASP A 132 -7.96 -14.03 8.79
C ASP A 132 -6.84 -15.04 8.43
N GLU A 133 -6.79 -16.15 9.15
CA GLU A 133 -5.80 -17.22 8.91
C GLU A 133 -5.99 -17.94 7.56
N ALA A 134 -7.23 -18.18 7.14
CA ALA A 134 -7.51 -18.86 5.88
C ALA A 134 -7.08 -18.00 4.69
N LEU A 135 -7.24 -16.68 4.80
CA LEU A 135 -6.74 -15.73 3.81
C LEU A 135 -5.21 -15.78 3.73
N ARG A 136 -4.50 -15.74 4.87
CA ARG A 136 -3.04 -15.83 4.93
C ARG A 136 -2.48 -17.16 4.39
N ALA A 137 -3.26 -18.23 4.42
CA ALA A 137 -2.87 -19.51 3.85
C ALA A 137 -2.93 -19.55 2.31
N CYS A 138 -3.67 -18.63 1.67
CA CYS A 138 -3.90 -18.66 0.23
C CYS A 138 -3.51 -17.38 -0.52
N VAL A 139 -3.22 -16.29 0.19
CA VAL A 139 -2.79 -15.00 -0.37
C VAL A 139 -1.51 -14.58 0.31
N GLU A 140 -0.51 -14.21 -0.48
CA GLU A 140 0.72 -13.60 0.00
C GLU A 140 0.59 -12.08 -0.11
N LEU A 141 0.21 -11.41 0.99
CA LEU A 141 0.15 -9.95 1.01
C LEU A 141 1.54 -9.35 1.31
N ALA A 142 2.18 -8.81 0.27
CA ALA A 142 3.55 -8.30 0.34
C ALA A 142 3.65 -6.81 0.72
N GLY A 143 2.59 -6.02 0.53
CA GLY A 143 2.75 -4.59 0.72
C GLY A 143 1.64 -3.70 0.22
N VAL A 144 1.96 -2.40 0.12
CA VAL A 144 1.10 -1.36 -0.44
C VAL A 144 1.88 -0.43 -1.38
N VAL A 145 1.22 0.00 -2.45
CA VAL A 145 1.65 1.10 -3.32
C VAL A 145 0.70 2.27 -3.12
N VAL A 146 1.27 3.41 -2.71
CA VAL A 146 0.54 4.66 -2.47
C VAL A 146 0.71 5.57 -3.67
N VAL A 147 -0.40 5.90 -4.34
CA VAL A 147 -0.44 6.82 -5.47
C VAL A 147 -0.79 8.23 -4.98
N ALA A 148 0.04 9.21 -5.30
CA ALA A 148 -0.22 10.60 -4.96
C ALA A 148 -1.58 11.07 -5.53
N ASP A 149 -2.43 11.61 -4.68
CA ASP A 149 -3.74 12.14 -5.07
C ASP A 149 -3.68 13.59 -5.57
N CYS A 150 -2.68 14.35 -5.12
CA CYS A 150 -2.43 15.73 -5.52
C CYS A 150 -0.90 16.03 -5.51
N PRO A 151 -0.45 17.12 -6.16
CA PRO A 151 0.94 17.57 -6.02
C PRO A 151 1.20 18.16 -4.63
N GLY A 152 2.49 18.26 -4.28
CA GLY A 152 2.95 19.01 -3.10
C GLY A 152 3.17 18.15 -1.86
N ARG A 153 3.33 18.83 -0.71
CA ARG A 153 3.63 18.17 0.56
C ARG A 153 2.36 17.58 1.17
N MET A 154 2.40 16.29 1.48
CA MET A 154 1.31 15.60 2.16
C MET A 154 1.00 16.24 3.53
N PRO A 155 -0.28 16.55 3.85
CA PRO A 155 -0.71 17.04 5.16
C PRO A 155 -0.30 16.15 6.34
N ALA A 156 -0.05 16.75 7.51
CA ALA A 156 0.42 16.02 8.70
C ALA A 156 -0.51 14.88 9.16
N PRO A 157 -1.85 15.04 9.14
CA PRO A 157 -2.76 13.94 9.47
C PRO A 157 -2.61 12.73 8.54
N LEU A 158 -2.42 12.97 7.23
CA LEU A 158 -2.25 11.90 6.25
C LEU A 158 -0.92 11.17 6.42
N ARG A 159 0.17 11.90 6.73
CA ARG A 159 1.47 11.28 7.10
C ARG A 159 1.38 10.42 8.36
N ARG A 160 0.45 10.71 9.27
CA ARG A 160 0.21 9.85 10.45
C ARG A 160 -0.49 8.56 10.04
N LEU A 161 -1.49 8.64 9.17
CA LEU A 161 -2.18 7.45 8.64
C LEU A 161 -1.25 6.58 7.80
N GLU A 162 -0.44 7.20 6.95
CA GLU A 162 0.59 6.52 6.17
C GLU A 162 1.51 5.69 7.06
N ARG A 163 2.06 6.26 8.14
CA ARG A 163 2.90 5.53 9.09
C ARG A 163 2.22 4.30 9.71
N LEU A 164 0.91 4.35 9.92
CA LEU A 164 0.16 3.19 10.43
C LEU A 164 0.07 2.08 9.39
N VAL A 165 -0.16 2.44 8.12
CA VAL A 165 -0.19 1.47 7.02
C VAL A 165 1.21 0.91 6.77
N SER A 166 2.24 1.77 6.72
CA SER A 166 3.64 1.36 6.52
C SER A 166 4.19 0.50 7.65
N GLY A 167 3.70 0.65 8.87
CA GLY A 167 4.08 -0.23 9.98
C GLY A 167 3.38 -1.60 9.96
N ALA A 168 2.31 -1.76 9.19
CA ALA A 168 1.53 -2.99 9.12
C ALA A 168 1.93 -3.90 7.94
N LEU A 169 2.73 -3.40 6.99
CA LEU A 169 3.03 -4.05 5.73
C LEU A 169 4.54 -3.98 5.42
N PRO A 170 5.16 -5.06 4.91
CA PRO A 170 6.62 -5.12 4.79
C PRO A 170 7.17 -4.23 3.66
N VAL A 171 6.43 -4.10 2.55
CA VAL A 171 6.81 -3.25 1.42
C VAL A 171 5.88 -2.06 1.28
N VAL A 172 6.46 -0.86 1.10
CA VAL A 172 5.73 0.39 0.82
C VAL A 172 6.36 1.07 -0.40
N GLY A 173 5.60 1.13 -1.50
CA GLY A 173 5.96 1.86 -2.71
C GLY A 173 5.22 3.19 -2.80
N HIS A 174 5.86 4.21 -3.37
CA HIS A 174 5.23 5.50 -3.63
C HIS A 174 5.29 5.87 -5.12
N VAL A 175 4.14 6.29 -5.65
CA VAL A 175 4.02 6.85 -6.99
C VAL A 175 3.76 8.35 -6.84
N PRO A 176 4.62 9.23 -7.39
CA PRO A 176 4.43 10.66 -7.28
C PRO A 176 3.22 11.12 -8.10
N TRP A 177 2.85 12.39 -7.93
CA TRP A 177 1.83 13.00 -8.77
C TRP A 177 2.37 13.14 -10.19
N MET A 178 1.70 12.52 -11.17
CA MET A 178 2.02 12.57 -12.59
C MET A 178 0.97 13.42 -13.32
N PRO A 179 1.23 14.72 -13.58
CA PRO A 179 0.30 15.60 -14.28
C PRO A 179 -0.14 15.04 -15.65
N GLU A 180 0.76 14.36 -16.34
CA GLU A 180 0.61 13.85 -17.70
C GLU A 180 -0.50 12.78 -17.78
N TRP A 181 -0.67 11.99 -16.72
CA TRP A 181 -1.71 10.95 -16.65
C TRP A 181 -3.14 11.52 -16.64
N ARG A 182 -3.31 12.84 -16.49
CA ARG A 182 -4.61 13.51 -16.63
C ARG A 182 -4.97 13.85 -18.07
N LEU A 183 -3.96 13.94 -18.92
CA LEU A 183 -4.10 14.43 -20.30
C LEU A 183 -4.29 13.29 -21.30
N GLY A 184 -4.09 12.05 -20.86
CA GLY A 184 -4.28 10.86 -21.68
C GLY A 184 -3.88 9.59 -20.94
N PRO A 185 -3.95 8.43 -21.62
CA PRO A 185 -3.44 7.18 -21.10
C PRO A 185 -1.97 7.33 -20.68
N PRO A 186 -1.54 6.69 -19.57
CA PRO A 186 -0.15 6.77 -19.15
C PRO A 186 0.74 6.10 -20.20
N ASP A 187 1.77 6.80 -20.65
CA ASP A 187 2.76 6.27 -21.58
C ASP A 187 3.89 5.58 -20.77
N PRO A 188 4.08 4.24 -20.91
CA PRO A 188 5.17 3.54 -20.25
C PRO A 188 6.56 4.11 -20.56
N ALA A 189 6.74 4.73 -21.74
CA ALA A 189 8.01 5.34 -22.14
C ALA A 189 8.25 6.72 -21.49
N ALA A 190 7.19 7.38 -20.99
CA ALA A 190 7.25 8.70 -20.38
C ALA A 190 7.45 8.68 -18.85
N LEU A 191 7.59 7.49 -18.25
CA LEU A 191 7.75 7.38 -16.80
C LEU A 191 9.13 7.88 -16.36
N ALA A 192 9.16 8.81 -15.40
CA ALA A 192 10.42 9.30 -14.84
C ALA A 192 11.22 8.17 -14.15
N PRO A 193 12.53 7.99 -14.41
CA PRO A 193 13.25 6.76 -14.04
C PRO A 193 13.34 6.47 -12.54
N GLU A 194 13.43 7.50 -11.70
CA GLU A 194 13.81 7.33 -10.29
C GLU A 194 12.71 6.64 -9.46
N TRP A 195 11.48 7.14 -9.52
CA TRP A 195 10.38 6.54 -8.76
C TRP A 195 9.97 5.19 -9.35
N VAL A 196 10.09 5.00 -10.67
CA VAL A 196 9.88 3.71 -11.32
C VAL A 196 10.91 2.71 -10.82
N SER A 197 12.18 3.08 -10.74
CA SER A 197 13.23 2.18 -10.24
C SER A 197 12.98 1.79 -8.78
N LYS A 198 12.56 2.74 -7.93
CA LYS A 198 12.18 2.47 -6.53
C LYS A 198 10.96 1.56 -6.44
N LEU A 199 9.96 1.77 -7.29
CA LEU A 199 8.75 0.96 -7.30
C LEU A 199 9.00 -0.42 -7.88
N THR A 200 9.81 -0.55 -8.93
CA THR A 200 10.27 -1.83 -9.47
C THR A 200 11.08 -2.59 -8.43
N ALA A 201 11.95 -1.92 -7.66
CA ALA A 201 12.66 -2.53 -6.54
C ALA A 201 11.68 -2.99 -5.44
N ALA A 202 10.64 -2.22 -5.13
CA ALA A 202 9.60 -2.62 -4.20
C ALA A 202 8.78 -3.83 -4.71
N VAL A 203 8.44 -3.84 -6.01
CA VAL A 203 7.76 -4.96 -6.69
C VAL A 203 8.67 -6.18 -6.74
N ALA A 204 9.98 -6.02 -6.91
CA ALA A 204 10.95 -7.11 -6.86
C ALA A 204 11.16 -7.64 -5.43
N ALA A 205 11.17 -6.76 -4.42
CA ALA A 205 11.23 -7.17 -3.01
C ALA A 205 9.96 -7.88 -2.53
N ALA A 206 8.86 -7.73 -3.27
CA ALA A 206 7.63 -8.48 -3.06
C ALA A 206 7.68 -9.90 -3.66
N GLN A 207 8.62 -10.21 -4.57
CA GLN A 207 8.79 -11.53 -5.23
C GLN A 207 9.72 -12.45 -4.45
#